data_AF-A0A1X0FXV6-F1
#
_entry.id   AF-A0A1X0FXV6-F1
#
_cell.length_a   1.000
_cell.length_b   1.000
_cell.length_c   1.000
_cell.angle_alpha   90.00
_cell.angle_beta   90.00
_cell.angle_gamma   90.00
#
_symmetry.space_group_name_H-M   'P 1'
#
loop_
_entity.id
_entity.type
_entity.pdbx_description
1 polymer ?
#
loop_
_entity_poly.entity_id
_entity_poly.type
_entity_poly.pdbx_seq_one_letter_code
_entity_poly.pdbx_strand_id
1 'polypeptide(L)'
;MQITGLEVVPFETFVPVCSPEIAEGGIYTRADWILRRASDISRIDVLRGGISGVMKLAGMCEAVGIRCELHMSGFGNLQVLGATSEDCIRGSGGD
;
A
#
# COMPACT_ATOMS: atom_id res chain seq x y z
N MET A 1 -12.01 -4.34 -15.14
CA MET A 1 -12.29 -3.75 -13.82
C MET A 1 -11.95 -2.26 -13.89
N GLN A 2 -12.95 -1.41 -14.13
CA GLN A 2 -12.79 0.04 -14.07
C GLN A 2 -12.66 0.45 -12.60
N ILE A 3 -11.67 1.27 -12.28
CA ILE A 3 -11.58 1.93 -10.98
C ILE A 3 -12.55 3.11 -11.07
N THR A 4 -13.77 2.95 -10.57
CA THR A 4 -14.76 4.03 -10.46
C THR A 4 -15.07 4.25 -8.99
N GLY A 5 -14.70 5.41 -8.43
CA GLY A 5 -15.22 5.85 -7.13
C GLY A 5 -14.23 6.36 -6.09
N LEU A 6 -13.12 7.03 -6.46
CA LEU A 6 -12.48 7.93 -5.49
C LEU A 6 -12.98 9.36 -5.80
N GLU A 7 -13.81 9.89 -4.92
CA GLU A 7 -14.20 11.30 -4.96
C GLU A 7 -12.93 12.16 -4.82
N VAL A 8 -12.77 13.09 -5.75
CA VAL A 8 -11.59 13.97 -5.84
C VAL A 8 -11.57 14.84 -4.59
N VAL A 9 -10.54 14.68 -3.74
CA VAL A 9 -10.29 15.60 -2.63
C VAL A 9 -10.09 17.00 -3.24
N PRO A 10 -10.80 18.05 -2.78
CA PRO A 10 -10.72 19.38 -3.37
C PRO A 10 -9.28 19.90 -3.38
N PHE A 11 -8.91 20.58 -4.48
CA PHE A 11 -7.55 21.04 -4.85
C PHE A 11 -6.82 21.93 -3.83
N GLU A 12 -7.43 22.25 -2.69
CA GLU A 12 -6.91 23.25 -1.74
C GLU A 12 -6.12 22.63 -0.57
N THR A 13 -6.08 21.30 -0.44
CA THR A 13 -5.19 20.62 0.52
C THR A 13 -4.47 19.44 -0.16
N PHE A 14 -3.15 19.53 -0.29
CA PHE A 14 -2.28 18.43 -0.73
C PHE A 14 -2.18 17.39 0.39
N VAL A 15 -3.21 16.57 0.57
CA VAL A 15 -3.17 15.41 1.45
C VAL A 15 -2.84 14.18 0.61
N PRO A 16 -1.72 13.48 0.88
CA PRO A 16 -1.40 12.24 0.17
C PRO A 16 -2.50 11.19 0.33
N VAL A 17 -2.91 10.58 -0.77
CA VAL A 17 -3.90 9.49 -0.79
C VAL A 17 -3.21 8.15 -0.54
N CYS A 18 -3.57 7.48 0.55
CA CYS A 18 -3.11 6.12 0.85
C CYS A 18 -4.17 5.08 0.47
N SER A 19 -3.90 4.27 -0.55
CA SER A 19 -4.85 3.29 -1.11
C SER A 19 -4.15 2.29 -2.04
N PRO A 20 -4.77 1.14 -2.37
CA PRO A 20 -6.08 0.67 -1.93
C PRO A 20 -6.02 -0.16 -0.64
N GLU A 21 -6.93 0.11 0.30
CA GLU A 21 -7.05 -0.66 1.53
C GLU A 21 -7.69 -2.04 1.28
N ILE A 22 -8.91 -2.05 0.75
CA ILE A 22 -9.72 -3.28 0.70
C ILE A 22 -9.87 -3.92 -0.68
N ALA A 23 -9.37 -3.30 -1.75
CA ALA A 23 -9.52 -3.84 -3.10
C ALA A 23 -9.01 -5.29 -3.20
N GLU A 24 -9.73 -6.16 -3.91
CA GLU A 24 -9.33 -7.55 -4.12
C GLU A 24 -8.21 -7.68 -5.16
N GLY A 25 -7.67 -8.89 -5.33
CA GLY A 25 -6.64 -9.21 -6.33
C GLY A 25 -5.19 -9.00 -5.87
N GLY A 26 -4.98 -8.74 -4.57
CA GLY A 26 -3.66 -8.75 -3.93
C GLY A 26 -2.64 -7.85 -4.64
N ILE A 27 -1.43 -8.36 -4.86
CA ILE A 27 -0.31 -7.61 -5.46
C ILE A 27 -0.61 -7.14 -6.88
N TYR A 28 -1.40 -7.88 -7.67
CA TYR A 28 -1.65 -7.55 -9.07
C TYR A 28 -2.53 -6.31 -9.20
N THR A 29 -3.54 -6.20 -8.34
CA THR A 29 -4.36 -4.99 -8.27
C THR A 29 -3.53 -3.81 -7.77
N ARG A 30 -2.64 -3.99 -6.78
CA ARG A 30 -1.77 -2.88 -6.34
C ARG A 30 -0.81 -2.46 -7.44
N ALA A 31 -0.26 -3.39 -8.21
CA ALA A 31 0.57 -3.07 -9.37
C ALA A 31 -0.20 -2.21 -10.39
N ASP A 32 -1.47 -2.53 -10.68
CA ASP A 32 -2.31 -1.71 -11.56
C ASP A 32 -2.55 -0.29 -10.98
N TRP A 33 -2.76 -0.17 -9.68
CA TRP A 33 -2.90 1.14 -9.01
C TRP A 33 -1.61 1.98 -9.10
N ILE A 34 -0.46 1.34 -8.91
CA ILE A 34 0.86 1.97 -9.06
C ILE A 34 1.05 2.46 -10.49
N LEU A 35 0.78 1.61 -11.48
CA LEU A 35 0.91 1.95 -12.90
C LEU A 35 0.02 3.14 -13.31
N ARG A 36 -1.18 3.22 -12.73
CA ARG A 36 -2.16 4.29 -13.01
C ARG A 36 -1.94 5.54 -12.17
N ARG A 37 -1.01 5.52 -11.21
CA ARG A 37 -0.85 6.58 -10.19
C ARG A 37 -2.18 6.90 -9.50
N ALA A 38 -2.92 5.85 -9.12
CA ALA A 38 -4.23 5.98 -8.51
C ALA A 38 -4.18 6.40 -7.02
N SER A 39 -2.99 6.39 -6.41
CA SER A 39 -2.71 6.83 -5.04
C SER A 39 -1.26 7.33 -4.93
N ASP A 40 -0.99 8.15 -3.91
CA ASP A 40 0.36 8.64 -3.58
C ASP A 40 1.14 7.65 -2.71
N ILE A 41 0.41 6.85 -1.91
CA ILE A 41 0.93 5.83 -1.01
C ILE A 41 0.16 4.53 -1.29
N SER A 42 0.88 3.44 -1.51
CA SER A 42 0.28 2.11 -1.69
C SER A 42 -0.10 1.51 -0.35
N ARG A 43 -1.01 0.53 -0.32
CA ARG A 43 -1.43 -0.14 0.91
C ARG A 43 -1.71 -1.63 0.68
N ILE A 44 -1.27 -2.46 1.63
CA ILE A 44 -1.54 -3.91 1.64
C ILE A 44 -1.46 -4.45 3.08
N ASP A 45 -1.84 -5.70 3.29
CA ASP A 45 -1.62 -6.45 4.52
C ASP A 45 -1.36 -7.94 4.21
N VAL A 46 -0.91 -8.68 5.21
CA VAL A 46 -0.67 -10.12 5.08
C VAL A 46 -1.96 -10.91 4.77
N LEU A 47 -3.16 -10.41 5.08
CA LEU A 47 -4.40 -11.10 4.70
C LEU A 47 -4.63 -11.05 3.18
N ARG A 48 -4.23 -9.95 2.52
CA ARG A 48 -4.40 -9.74 1.07
C ARG A 48 -3.22 -10.22 0.24
N GLY A 49 -2.01 -10.23 0.81
CA GLY A 49 -0.79 -10.57 0.09
C GLY A 49 -0.09 -11.85 0.59
N GLY A 50 -0.40 -12.32 1.79
CA GLY A 50 0.55 -13.15 2.55
C GLY A 50 1.87 -12.42 2.81
N ILE A 51 2.78 -13.02 3.56
CA ILE A 51 4.13 -12.43 3.74
C ILE A 51 4.82 -12.28 2.37
N SER A 52 4.73 -13.30 1.52
CA SER A 52 5.40 -13.28 0.21
C SER A 52 4.88 -12.19 -0.73
N GLY A 53 3.56 -11.95 -0.78
CA GLY A 53 3.01 -10.90 -1.64
C GLY A 53 3.32 -9.51 -1.09
N VAL A 54 3.28 -9.33 0.23
CA VAL A 54 3.67 -8.07 0.85
C VAL A 54 5.14 -7.74 0.56
N MET A 55 6.06 -8.70 0.70
CA MET A 55 7.48 -8.48 0.38
C MET A 55 7.71 -8.16 -1.10
N LYS A 56 6.94 -8.76 -2.02
CA LYS A 56 6.99 -8.41 -3.44
C LYS A 56 6.50 -6.98 -3.68
N LEU A 57 5.41 -6.58 -3.02
CA LEU A 57 4.92 -5.22 -3.16
C LEU A 57 5.90 -4.20 -2.55
N ALA A 58 6.54 -4.52 -1.43
CA ALA A 58 7.61 -3.71 -0.84
C ALA A 58 8.70 -3.41 -1.88
N GLY A 59 9.27 -4.46 -2.48
CA GLY A 59 10.30 -4.29 -3.50
C GLY A 59 9.82 -3.53 -4.75
N MET A 60 8.57 -3.70 -5.16
CA MET A 60 7.99 -2.90 -6.26
C MET A 60 7.89 -1.42 -5.89
N CYS A 61 7.40 -1.11 -4.69
CA CYS A 61 7.23 0.24 -4.19
C CYS A 61 8.57 0.97 -4.07
N GLU A 62 9.58 0.29 -3.51
CA GLU A 62 10.96 0.79 -3.44
C GLU A 62 11.53 1.07 -4.84
N ALA A 63 11.35 0.15 -5.80
CA ALA A 63 11.86 0.30 -7.16
C ALA A 63 11.25 1.48 -7.93
N VAL A 64 10.02 1.88 -7.61
CA VAL A 64 9.32 2.99 -8.28
C VAL A 64 9.26 4.27 -7.44
N GLY A 65 9.86 4.26 -6.26
CA GLY A 65 9.95 5.43 -5.38
C GLY A 65 8.63 5.85 -4.74
N ILE A 66 7.74 4.89 -4.44
CA ILE A 66 6.52 5.15 -3.68
C ILE A 66 6.57 4.44 -2.34
N ARG A 67 5.88 4.97 -1.34
CA ARG A 67 5.75 4.32 -0.03
C ARG A 67 4.63 3.30 -0.03
N CYS A 68 4.75 2.29 0.83
CA CYS A 68 3.69 1.34 1.11
C CYS A 68 3.35 1.33 2.59
N GLU A 69 2.08 1.40 2.94
CA GLU A 69 1.62 1.21 4.32
C GLU A 69 1.08 -0.18 4.54
N LEU A 70 1.42 -0.76 5.69
CA LEU A 70 0.79 -1.98 6.17
C LEU A 70 -0.51 -1.66 6.90
N HIS A 71 -1.58 -2.28 6.43
CA HIS A 71 -2.90 -2.19 7.03
C HIS A 71 -3.06 -3.27 8.12
N MET A 72 -3.70 -2.92 9.25
CA MET A 72 -3.97 -3.78 10.42
C MET A 72 -2.75 -4.17 11.26
N SER A 73 -3.04 -4.58 12.49
CA SER A 73 -2.08 -5.25 13.38
C SER A 73 -2.00 -6.76 13.12
N GLY A 74 -1.03 -7.43 13.74
CA GLY A 74 -0.91 -8.88 13.74
C GLY A 74 0.52 -9.36 13.55
N PHE A 75 0.81 -10.58 14.02
CA PHE A 75 2.17 -11.12 14.00
C PHE A 75 2.78 -11.16 12.60
N GLY A 76 1.99 -11.50 11.58
CA GLY A 76 2.47 -11.51 10.18
C GLY A 76 2.93 -10.13 9.71
N ASN A 77 2.15 -9.08 10.00
CA ASN A 77 2.52 -7.71 9.64
C ASN A 77 3.74 -7.22 10.44
N LEU A 78 3.84 -7.58 11.73
CA LEU A 78 5.01 -7.23 12.56
C LEU A 78 6.31 -7.82 12.02
N GLN A 79 6.29 -9.07 11.53
CA GLN A 79 7.46 -9.68 10.91
C GLN A 79 7.88 -8.95 9.62
N VAL A 80 6.92 -8.49 8.82
CA VAL A 80 7.23 -7.67 7.64
C VAL A 80 7.84 -6.34 8.06
N LEU A 81 7.22 -5.62 9.01
CA LEU A 81 7.75 -4.34 9.51
C LEU A 81 9.20 -4.49 9.99
N GLY A 82 9.51 -5.56 10.74
CA GLY A 82 10.87 -5.82 11.20
C GLY A 82 11.86 -6.25 10.10
N ALA A 83 11.37 -6.66 8.92
CA ALA A 83 12.18 -7.12 7.80
C ALA A 83 12.37 -6.05 6.70
N THR A 84 11.72 -4.90 6.81
CA THR A 84 11.73 -3.84 5.79
C THR A 84 12.13 -2.49 6.39
N SER A 85 12.71 -1.60 5.58
CA SER A 85 12.98 -0.22 6.01
C SER A 85 11.70 0.61 6.14
N GLU A 86 11.69 1.58 7.05
CA GLU A 86 10.58 2.53 7.21
C GLU A 86 10.36 3.40 5.97
N ASP A 87 11.42 3.62 5.18
CA ASP A 87 11.34 4.34 3.90
C ASP A 87 10.51 3.58 2.86
N CYS A 88 10.48 2.24 2.95
CA CYS A 88 9.73 1.38 2.05
C CYS A 88 8.34 1.02 2.60
N ILE A 89 8.31 0.43 3.80
CA ILE A 89 7.07 0.03 4.48
C ILE A 89 6.97 0.71 5.84
N ARG A 90 5.83 1.36 6.08
CA ARG A 90 5.46 1.91 7.39
C ARG A 90 4.19 1.27 7.93
N GLY A 91 4.07 1.15 9.25
CA GLY A 91 2.79 0.89 9.90
C GLY A 91 1.81 2.05 9.66
N SER A 92 0.51 1.78 9.67
CA SER A 92 -0.53 2.78 9.39
C SER A 92 -0.70 3.89 10.45
N GLY A 93 0.25 4.07 11.37
CA GLY A 93 0.37 5.21 12.27
C GLY A 93 -0.68 5.28 13.39
N GLY A 94 -0.30 4.77 14.55
CA GLY A 94 -0.96 4.98 15.85
C GLY A 94 -0.02 4.58 17.01
N ASP A 95 1.28 4.75 16.81
CA ASP A 95 2.40 4.34 17.65
C ASP A 95 3.58 5.32 17.48
#